data_AF-A0A7Y2E7K6-F1
#
_entry.id   AF-A0A7Y2E7K6-F1
#
_cell.length_a   1.000
_cell.length_b   1.000
_cell.length_c   1.000
_cell.angle_alpha   90.00
_cell.angle_beta   90.00
_cell.angle_gamma   90.00
#
_symmetry.space_group_name_H-M   'P 1'
#
loop_
_entity.id
_entity.type
_entity.pdbx_description
1 polymer ?
#
loop_
_entity_poly.entity_id
_entity_poly.type
_entity_poly.pdbx_seq_one_letter_code
_entity_poly.pdbx_strand_id
1 'polypeptide(L)'
;PTVYKAKVVGDGALPAILTSRTRIRYGQYEKHNPKFVAKLVALTNGQFRTGMIARLVLRDFWTEGVTPTMKQFAEAWVKTTAEHKPRPEGAYLADLSRGEGREGWKAKRIQIAKRAMKELEKRVKAQKSS
;
A
#
# COMPACT_ATOMS: atom_id res chain seq x y z
N PRO A 1 8.78 19.16 -14.66
CA PRO A 1 7.79 18.11 -15.00
C PRO A 1 8.50 16.75 -15.08
N THR A 2 7.91 15.68 -14.50
CA THR A 2 8.46 14.33 -14.68
C THR A 2 8.12 13.84 -16.08
N VAL A 3 9.13 13.56 -16.90
CA VAL A 3 8.94 13.10 -18.28
C VAL A 3 9.04 11.58 -18.31
N TYR A 4 7.92 10.89 -18.55
CA TYR A 4 7.90 9.44 -18.75
C TYR A 4 8.12 9.08 -20.22
N LYS A 5 8.80 7.96 -20.47
CA LYS A 5 8.92 7.41 -21.84
C LYS A 5 7.52 7.00 -22.34
N ALA A 6 7.22 7.25 -23.61
CA ALA A 6 5.90 6.96 -24.20
C ALA A 6 5.42 5.51 -23.94
N LYS A 7 6.33 4.54 -23.99
CA LYS A 7 6.04 3.11 -23.69
C LYS A 7 5.54 2.82 -22.27
N VAL A 8 5.75 3.74 -21.33
CA VAL A 8 5.32 3.64 -19.93
C VAL A 8 3.92 4.24 -19.73
N VAL A 9 3.52 5.14 -20.61
CA VAL A 9 2.21 5.77 -20.58
C VAL A 9 1.18 4.83 -21.18
N GLY A 10 0.00 4.79 -20.56
CA GLY A 10 -1.14 4.01 -21.01
C GLY A 10 -2.40 4.60 -20.40
N ASP A 11 -3.38 4.77 -21.25
CA ASP A 11 -4.54 5.65 -21.10
C ASP A 11 -5.86 4.86 -21.25
N GLY A 12 -5.78 3.56 -21.50
CA GLY A 12 -6.91 2.64 -21.52
C GLY A 12 -7.09 1.88 -20.21
N ALA A 13 -8.28 1.32 -20.02
CA ALA A 13 -8.57 0.44 -18.89
C ALA A 13 -7.60 -0.75 -18.82
N LEU A 14 -7.36 -1.26 -17.62
CA LEU A 14 -6.70 -2.54 -17.44
C LEU A 14 -7.53 -3.66 -18.12
N PRO A 15 -6.88 -4.73 -18.61
CA PRO A 15 -7.60 -5.87 -19.18
C PRO A 15 -8.56 -6.47 -18.16
N ALA A 16 -9.69 -7.00 -18.64
CA ALA A 16 -10.75 -7.57 -17.80
C ALA A 16 -10.23 -8.72 -16.91
N ILE A 17 -9.22 -9.46 -17.39
CA ILE A 17 -8.54 -10.53 -16.67
C ILE A 17 -7.14 -10.05 -16.25
N LEU A 18 -6.92 -9.97 -14.94
CA LEU A 18 -5.64 -9.57 -14.36
C LEU A 18 -4.81 -10.80 -13.99
N THR A 19 -3.64 -10.93 -14.61
CA THR A 19 -2.69 -12.01 -14.36
C THR A 19 -1.44 -11.46 -13.65
N SER A 20 -0.59 -12.34 -13.14
CA SER A 20 0.73 -11.95 -12.61
C SER A 20 1.62 -11.27 -13.64
N ARG A 21 1.38 -11.51 -14.94
CA ARG A 21 2.13 -10.97 -16.08
C ARG A 21 1.53 -9.68 -16.66
N THR A 22 0.33 -9.29 -16.23
CA THR A 22 -0.31 -8.05 -16.67
C THR A 22 0.59 -6.88 -16.29
N ARG A 23 0.93 -6.03 -17.27
CA ARG A 23 1.76 -4.84 -17.06
C ARG A 23 0.92 -3.66 -16.60
N ILE A 24 1.52 -2.82 -15.75
CA ILE A 24 0.90 -1.63 -15.17
C ILE A 24 1.58 -0.40 -15.76
N ARG A 25 0.82 0.38 -16.54
CA ARG A 25 1.27 1.66 -17.12
C ARG A 25 0.80 2.84 -16.26
N TYR A 26 1.41 4.01 -16.46
CA TYR A 26 1.20 5.22 -15.65
C TYR A 26 -0.29 5.59 -15.45
N GLY A 27 -1.10 5.61 -16.51
CA GLY A 27 -2.53 5.93 -16.43
C GLY A 27 -3.45 4.74 -16.14
N GLN A 28 -2.89 3.54 -15.92
CA GLN A 28 -3.67 2.32 -15.65
C GLN A 28 -3.66 1.90 -14.18
N TYR A 29 -2.90 2.59 -13.34
CA TYR A 29 -2.91 2.33 -11.90
C TYR A 29 -4.24 2.78 -11.29
N GLU A 30 -5.11 1.80 -11.03
CA GLU A 30 -6.44 2.07 -10.48
C GLU A 30 -6.57 1.55 -9.05
N LYS A 31 -6.36 2.46 -8.09
CA LYS A 31 -6.39 2.17 -6.66
C LYS A 31 -7.79 1.85 -6.12
N HIS A 32 -8.86 2.20 -6.85
CA HIS A 32 -10.24 1.92 -6.48
C HIS A 32 -10.83 0.70 -7.19
N ASN A 33 -10.11 0.08 -8.12
CA ASN A 33 -10.58 -1.12 -8.81
C ASN A 33 -10.42 -2.34 -7.88
N PRO A 34 -11.52 -2.98 -7.45
CA PRO A 34 -11.47 -4.08 -6.49
C PRO A 34 -10.75 -5.30 -7.05
N LYS A 35 -10.85 -5.58 -8.36
CA LYS A 35 -10.13 -6.70 -9.00
C LYS A 35 -8.62 -6.47 -8.99
N PHE A 36 -8.19 -5.24 -9.24
CA PHE A 36 -6.79 -4.86 -9.20
C PHE A 36 -6.21 -5.02 -7.79
N VAL A 37 -6.90 -4.45 -6.80
CA VAL A 37 -6.50 -4.55 -5.39
C VAL A 37 -6.49 -6.01 -4.93
N ALA A 38 -7.56 -6.77 -5.20
CA ALA A 38 -7.65 -8.18 -4.81
C ALA A 38 -6.50 -9.03 -5.39
N LYS A 39 -6.12 -8.77 -6.65
CA LYS A 39 -5.01 -9.49 -7.28
C LYS A 39 -3.67 -9.18 -6.60
N LEU A 40 -3.42 -7.94 -6.21
CA LEU A 40 -2.20 -7.56 -5.49
C LEU A 40 -2.19 -8.09 -4.06
N VAL A 41 -3.34 -8.12 -3.39
CA VAL A 41 -3.50 -8.78 -2.08
C VAL A 41 -3.15 -10.26 -2.19
N ALA A 42 -3.64 -10.95 -3.23
CA ALA A 42 -3.29 -12.35 -3.47
C ALA A 42 -1.79 -12.56 -3.73
N LEU A 43 -1.16 -11.68 -4.53
CA LEU A 43 0.27 -11.76 -4.85
C LEU A 43 1.20 -11.42 -3.67
N THR A 44 0.68 -10.80 -2.62
CA THR A 44 1.43 -10.37 -1.43
C THR A 44 1.00 -11.11 -0.16
N ASN A 45 0.34 -12.27 -0.30
CA ASN A 45 -0.14 -13.07 0.83
C ASN A 45 -0.98 -12.25 1.83
N GLY A 46 -1.89 -11.41 1.34
CA GLY A 46 -2.79 -10.61 2.16
C GLY A 46 -2.25 -9.24 2.61
N GLN A 47 -0.98 -8.94 2.35
CA GLN A 47 -0.30 -7.79 2.94
C GLN A 47 -0.55 -6.48 2.20
N PHE A 48 -0.77 -6.52 0.87
CA PHE A 48 -0.87 -5.31 0.05
C PHE A 48 -1.89 -4.31 0.59
N ARG A 49 -1.48 -3.04 0.63
CA ARG A 49 -2.34 -1.89 0.93
C ARG A 49 -2.10 -0.80 -0.09
N THR A 50 -3.19 -0.18 -0.55
CA THR A 50 -3.09 1.05 -1.34
C THR A 50 -2.57 2.18 -0.46
N GLY A 51 -1.76 3.07 -1.01
CA GLY A 51 -1.15 4.14 -0.22
C GLY A 51 0.08 4.75 -0.88
N MET A 52 0.83 5.52 -0.10
CA MET A 52 2.01 6.23 -0.59
C MET A 52 3.09 5.28 -1.11
N ILE A 53 3.38 4.19 -0.40
CA ILE A 53 4.39 3.20 -0.83
C ILE A 53 4.05 2.62 -2.20
N ALA A 54 2.78 2.23 -2.41
CA ALA A 54 2.32 1.75 -3.71
C ALA A 54 2.56 2.75 -4.86
N ARG A 55 2.36 4.04 -4.60
CA ARG A 55 2.62 5.09 -5.60
C ARG A 55 4.11 5.32 -5.82
N LEU A 56 4.91 5.31 -4.77
CA LEU A 56 6.37 5.48 -4.88
C LEU A 56 6.98 4.36 -5.71
N VAL A 57 6.65 3.11 -5.40
CA VAL A 57 7.17 1.94 -6.13
C VAL A 57 6.81 2.00 -7.61
N LEU A 58 5.55 2.31 -7.96
CA LEU A 58 5.17 2.45 -9.36
C LEU A 58 5.86 3.63 -10.04
N ARG A 59 5.99 4.75 -9.32
CA ARG A 59 6.70 5.93 -9.84
C ARG A 59 8.13 5.58 -10.19
N ASP A 60 8.83 4.85 -9.33
CA ASP A 60 10.24 4.48 -9.52
C ASP A 60 10.40 3.64 -10.81
N PHE A 61 9.58 2.59 -10.98
CA PHE A 61 9.54 1.83 -12.23
C PHE A 61 9.30 2.71 -13.46
N TRP A 62 8.32 3.61 -13.37
CA TRP A 62 7.95 4.46 -14.50
C TRP A 62 9.03 5.48 -14.84
N THR A 63 9.70 6.05 -13.84
CA THR A 63 10.84 6.96 -14.05
C THR A 63 12.04 6.26 -14.68
N GLU A 64 12.25 4.98 -14.40
CA GLU A 64 13.26 4.15 -15.07
C GLU A 64 12.87 3.76 -16.51
N GLY A 65 11.63 4.03 -16.91
CA GLY A 65 11.13 3.63 -18.21
C GLY A 65 10.63 2.18 -18.26
N VAL A 66 10.29 1.58 -17.13
CA VAL A 66 9.84 0.20 -16.99
C VAL A 66 8.33 0.16 -16.75
N THR A 67 7.66 -0.81 -17.38
CA THR A 67 6.25 -1.13 -17.10
C THR A 67 6.21 -2.43 -16.30
N PRO A 68 6.09 -2.36 -14.96
CA PRO A 68 6.19 -3.55 -14.13
C PRO A 68 4.99 -4.44 -14.38
N THR A 69 5.22 -5.75 -14.33
CA THR A 69 4.14 -6.72 -14.19
C THR A 69 3.52 -6.62 -12.79
N MET A 70 2.28 -7.08 -12.63
CA MET A 70 1.61 -7.18 -11.32
C MET A 70 2.48 -7.92 -10.29
N LYS A 71 3.19 -8.97 -10.72
CA LYS A 71 4.13 -9.72 -9.86
C LYS A 71 5.32 -8.87 -9.43
N GLN A 72 6.01 -8.23 -10.38
CA GLN A 72 7.16 -7.37 -10.08
C GLN A 72 6.76 -6.19 -9.17
N PHE A 73 5.59 -5.60 -9.41
CA PHE A 73 5.07 -4.55 -8.55
C PHE A 73 4.80 -5.06 -7.12
N ALA A 74 4.14 -6.21 -6.99
CA ALA A 74 3.87 -6.81 -5.69
C ALA A 74 5.16 -7.12 -4.90
N GLU A 75 6.16 -7.71 -5.55
CA GLU A 75 7.46 -8.03 -4.94
C GLU A 75 8.20 -6.75 -4.49
N ALA A 76 8.27 -5.75 -5.36
CA ALA A 76 8.89 -4.46 -5.03
C ALA A 76 8.12 -3.73 -3.91
N TRP A 77 6.80 -3.83 -3.88
CA TRP A 77 5.97 -3.28 -2.80
C TRP A 77 6.26 -3.94 -1.46
N VAL A 78 6.37 -5.28 -1.41
CA VAL A 78 6.71 -6.02 -0.18
C VAL A 78 8.07 -5.59 0.32
N LYS A 79 9.08 -5.56 -0.56
CA LYS A 79 10.44 -5.12 -0.21
C LYS A 79 10.44 -3.69 0.34
N THR A 80 9.84 -2.76 -0.39
CA THR A 80 9.81 -1.34 0.00
C THR A 80 9.03 -1.13 1.30
N THR A 81 7.96 -1.89 1.52
CA THR A 81 7.17 -1.81 2.76
C THR A 81 7.95 -2.32 3.96
N ALA A 82 8.73 -3.40 3.81
CA ALA A 82 9.58 -3.92 4.87
C ALA A 82 10.73 -2.96 5.23
N GLU A 83 11.28 -2.26 4.23
CA GLU A 83 12.35 -1.26 4.42
C GLU A 83 11.82 0.08 4.93
N HIS A 84 10.54 0.39 4.68
CA HIS A 84 9.93 1.65 5.07
C HIS A 84 9.68 1.72 6.59
N LYS A 85 10.60 2.37 7.30
CA LYS A 85 10.40 2.71 8.71
C LYS A 85 9.30 3.78 8.85
N PRO A 86 8.28 3.58 9.69
CA PRO A 86 7.29 4.61 9.97
C PRO A 86 7.98 5.87 10.48
N ARG A 87 7.81 7.00 9.79
CA ARG A 87 8.28 8.27 10.32
C ARG A 87 7.49 8.58 11.60
N PRO A 88 8.14 9.01 12.70
CA PRO A 88 7.45 9.34 13.95
C PRO A 88 6.29 10.34 13.74
N GLU A 89 6.50 11.28 12.83
CA GLU A 89 5.54 12.33 12.44
C GLU A 89 4.38 11.79 11.59
N GLY A 90 4.52 10.62 10.96
CA GLY A 90 3.51 10.06 10.07
C GLY A 90 2.21 9.73 10.81
N ALA A 91 2.31 9.29 12.08
CA ALA A 91 1.17 9.11 12.95
C ALA A 91 0.46 10.45 13.24
N TYR A 92 1.24 11.47 13.58
CA TYR A 92 0.74 12.82 13.86
C TYR A 92 0.07 13.44 12.64
N LEU A 93 0.68 13.35 11.46
CA LEU A 93 0.12 13.89 10.21
C LEU A 93 -1.14 13.11 9.77
N ALA A 94 -1.19 11.80 10.00
CA ALA A 94 -2.39 11.01 9.75
C ALA A 94 -3.54 11.45 10.66
N ASP A 95 -3.28 11.66 11.95
CA ASP A 95 -4.27 12.16 12.90
C ASP A 95 -4.67 13.61 12.56
N LEU A 96 -3.72 14.46 12.17
CA LEU A 96 -3.97 15.84 11.73
C LEU A 96 -4.86 15.89 10.48
N SER A 97 -4.64 15.02 9.49
CA SER A 97 -5.48 14.93 8.28
C SER A 97 -6.94 14.56 8.55
N ARG A 98 -7.21 13.93 9.71
CA ARG A 98 -8.55 13.57 10.18
C ARG A 98 -9.18 14.64 11.08
N GLY A 99 -8.51 15.77 11.25
CA GLY A 99 -8.89 16.82 12.20
C GLY A 99 -8.57 16.49 13.66
N GLU A 100 -7.85 15.40 13.93
CA GLU A 100 -7.60 14.87 15.27
C GLU A 100 -6.21 15.22 15.83
N GLY A 101 -5.38 15.94 15.07
CA GLY A 101 -3.99 16.30 15.42
C GLY A 101 -3.82 17.55 16.29
N ARG A 102 -4.85 17.97 17.04
CA ARG A 102 -4.76 19.04 18.04
C ARG A 102 -4.52 18.45 19.45
N GLU A 103 -4.51 19.30 20.48
CA GLU A 103 -4.18 18.96 21.88
C GLU A 103 -4.60 17.54 22.31
N GLY A 104 -3.69 16.82 22.97
CA GLY A 104 -3.96 15.46 23.48
C GLY A 104 -3.70 14.31 22.50
N TRP A 105 -3.22 14.56 21.28
CA TRP A 105 -2.95 13.51 20.27
C TRP A 105 -2.08 12.35 20.79
N LYS A 106 -1.03 12.65 21.56
CA LYS A 106 -0.12 11.63 22.12
C LYS A 106 -0.86 10.70 23.10
N ALA A 107 -1.74 11.24 23.94
CA ALA A 107 -2.54 10.45 24.87
C ALA A 107 -3.54 9.53 24.12
N LYS A 108 -4.16 10.05 23.06
CA LYS A 108 -5.04 9.27 22.18
C LYS A 108 -4.29 8.10 21.51
N ARG A 109 -3.08 8.32 21.03
CA ARG A 109 -2.24 7.26 20.44
C ARG A 109 -1.85 6.18 21.45
N ILE A 110 -1.57 6.54 22.70
CA ILE A 110 -1.34 5.56 23.77
C ILE A 110 -2.60 4.71 24.01
N GLN A 111 -3.79 5.30 24.01
CA GLN A 111 -5.04 4.55 24.17
C GLN A 111 -5.32 3.61 22.99
N ILE A 112 -5.08 4.05 21.75
CA ILE A 112 -5.23 3.21 20.56
C ILE A 112 -4.27 2.02 20.63
N ALA A 113 -3.00 2.26 20.98
CA ALA A 113 -2.02 1.20 21.15
C ALA A 113 -2.43 0.19 22.23
N LYS A 114 -2.89 0.66 23.39
CA LYS A 114 -3.40 -0.21 24.47
C LYS A 114 -4.59 -1.07 24.00
N ARG A 115 -5.51 -0.50 23.24
CA ARG A 115 -6.65 -1.26 22.67
C ARG A 115 -6.19 -2.31 21.66
N ALA A 116 -5.27 -1.94 20.77
CA ALA A 116 -4.72 -2.87 19.78
C ALA A 116 -3.98 -4.05 20.44
N MET A 117 -3.18 -3.80 21.47
CA MET A 117 -2.50 -4.84 22.25
C MET A 117 -3.50 -5.79 22.92
N LYS A 118 -4.52 -5.25 23.59
CA LYS A 118 -5.57 -6.05 24.24
C LYS A 118 -6.33 -6.94 23.24
N GLU A 119 -6.57 -6.44 22.02
CA GLU A 119 -7.22 -7.21 20.96
C GLU A 119 -6.31 -8.30 20.39
N LEU A 120 -5.02 -8.02 20.22
CA LEU A 120 -4.03 -9.03 19.82
C LEU A 120 -3.90 -10.14 20.87
N GLU A 121 -3.84 -9.79 22.15
CA GLU A 121 -3.79 -10.76 23.26
C GLU A 121 -5.00 -11.70 23.27
N LYS A 122 -6.21 -11.17 23.01
CA LYS A 122 -7.42 -11.99 22.87
C LYS A 122 -7.31 -12.98 21.71
N ARG A 123 -6.83 -12.53 20.56
CA ARG A 123 -6.66 -13.37 19.36
C ARG A 123 -5.61 -14.45 19.57
N VAL A 124 -4.50 -14.12 20.22
CA VAL A 124 -3.45 -15.09 20.58
C VAL A 124 -3.97 -16.13 21.57
N LYS A 125 -4.77 -15.72 22.57
CA LYS A 125 -5.43 -16.67 23.47
C LYS A 125 -6.41 -17.59 22.75
N ALA A 126 -7.26 -17.06 21.87
CA ALA A 126 -8.19 -17.85 21.10
C ALA A 126 -7.49 -18.88 20.19
N GLN A 127 -6.33 -18.52 19.61
CA GLN A 127 -5.51 -19.43 18.80
C GLN A 127 -4.80 -20.54 19.58
N LYS A 128 -4.58 -20.36 20.90
CA LYS A 128 -3.98 -21.38 21.77
C LYS A 128 -5.01 -22.31 22.41
N SER A 129 -6.30 -22.02 22.24
CA SER A 129 -7.42 -22.81 22.78
C SER A 129 -8.21 -23.55 21.69
N SER A 130 -7.69 -23.58 20.45
CA SER A 130 -8.10 -24.45 19.34
C SER A 130 -6.94 -25.34 18.94
#